data_AF-A0A944T8F5-F1
#
_entry.id   AF-A0A944T8F5-F1
#
_cell.length_a   1.000
_cell.length_b   1.000
_cell.length_c   1.000
_cell.angle_alpha   90.00
_cell.angle_beta   90.00
_cell.angle_gamma   90.00
#
_symmetry.space_group_name_H-M   'P 1'
#
loop_
_entity.id
_entity.type
_entity.pdbx_description
1 polymer ?
#
loop_
_entity_poly.entity_id
_entity_poly.type
_entity_poly.pdbx_seq_one_letter_code
_entity_poly.pdbx_strand_id
1 'polypeptide(L)'
;MNLFNTADICDETDDMQIVDPIFKAYGNNKKFSGKIRTVIAIEDNSYVKKLVDEKVSGDVMVIDGGGSLKCALLGDNLAMKAFENGWSGFVINGCIRDAEIINEIPIGIKAINTMPIKSNKNNIGEYKKTISFANTDFREGEYLYSDLDGIIILKDLLQKNDDASSNDLVPYKTITFTKIY
;
A
#
# COMPACT_ATOMS: atom_id res chain seq x y z
N MET A 1 -8.09 -2.13 16.00
CA MET A 1 -8.32 -1.30 14.81
C MET A 1 -7.27 -0.21 14.84
N ASN A 2 -6.43 -0.12 13.81
CA ASN A 2 -5.21 0.68 13.79
C ASN A 2 -5.53 2.18 13.94
N LEU A 3 -5.49 2.67 15.18
CA LEU A 3 -5.36 4.09 15.46
C LEU A 3 -3.94 4.46 15.01
N PHE A 4 -3.84 5.14 13.88
CA PHE A 4 -2.71 5.99 13.48
C PHE A 4 -3.33 7.16 12.72
N ASN A 5 -2.71 8.32 12.60
CA ASN A 5 -3.12 9.33 11.62
C ASN A 5 -1.84 9.79 10.94
N THR A 6 -1.83 9.83 9.61
CA THR A 6 -0.61 10.22 8.90
C THR A 6 -0.19 11.65 9.23
N ALA A 7 -1.14 12.57 9.43
CA ALA A 7 -0.87 13.94 9.86
C ALA A 7 -0.28 13.98 11.28
N ASP A 8 -0.88 13.30 12.25
CA ASP A 8 -0.36 13.26 13.63
C ASP A 8 1.07 12.71 13.67
N ILE A 9 1.38 11.68 12.86
CA ILE A 9 2.76 11.14 12.76
C ILE A 9 3.72 12.18 12.17
N CYS A 10 3.28 12.95 11.18
CA CYS A 10 4.09 14.04 10.59
C CYS A 10 4.39 15.16 11.59
N ASP A 11 3.49 15.42 12.54
CA ASP A 11 3.71 16.42 13.59
C ASP A 11 4.71 15.93 14.67
N GLU A 12 4.85 14.62 14.84
CA GLU A 12 5.68 14.01 15.89
C GLU A 12 7.14 13.75 15.49
N THR A 13 7.42 13.52 14.20
CA THR A 13 8.76 13.16 13.72
C THR A 13 8.95 13.59 12.27
N ASP A 14 10.21 13.80 11.85
CA ASP A 14 10.58 14.02 10.45
C ASP A 14 11.22 12.76 9.81
N ASP A 15 11.42 11.68 10.58
CA ASP A 15 12.10 10.45 10.13
C ASP A 15 11.17 9.53 9.33
N MET A 16 10.68 10.04 8.20
CA MET A 16 9.80 9.33 7.29
C MET A 16 9.96 9.78 5.84
N GLN A 17 9.45 9.00 4.90
CA GLN A 17 9.21 9.45 3.53
C GLN A 17 7.73 9.79 3.36
N ILE A 18 7.43 10.89 2.66
CA ILE A 18 6.06 11.30 2.32
C ILE A 18 5.89 11.11 0.82
N VAL A 19 4.87 10.34 0.44
CA VAL A 19 4.58 10.04 -0.97
C VAL A 19 3.79 11.19 -1.59
N ASP A 20 4.16 11.63 -2.79
CA ASP A 20 3.41 12.68 -3.49
C ASP A 20 1.94 12.27 -3.68
N PRO A 21 0.98 13.21 -3.50
CA PRO A 21 -0.45 12.92 -3.44
C PRO A 21 -1.09 12.75 -4.84
N ILE A 22 -0.56 11.83 -5.64
CA ILE A 22 -1.01 11.56 -7.01
C ILE A 22 -2.11 10.49 -7.12
N PHE A 23 -2.50 9.88 -5.99
CA PHE A 23 -3.36 8.70 -5.96
C PHE A 23 -4.80 9.01 -5.55
N LYS A 24 -5.75 8.32 -6.18
CA LYS A 24 -7.14 8.23 -5.76
C LYS A 24 -7.35 7.04 -4.83
N ALA A 25 -8.32 7.14 -3.92
CA ALA A 25 -8.65 6.09 -2.96
C ALA A 25 -9.80 5.19 -3.44
N TYR A 26 -9.54 3.89 -3.49
CA TYR A 26 -10.50 2.83 -3.83
C TYR A 26 -10.54 1.80 -2.69
N GLY A 27 -11.54 0.92 -2.73
CA GLY A 27 -11.76 -0.04 -1.64
C GLY A 27 -12.58 0.54 -0.50
N ASN A 28 -13.22 -0.32 0.28
CA ASN A 28 -14.05 0.09 1.41
C ASN A 28 -13.19 0.54 2.60
N ASN A 29 -11.97 0.00 2.74
CA ASN A 29 -11.08 0.39 3.82
C ASN A 29 -10.21 1.58 3.41
N LYS A 30 -10.63 2.81 3.75
CA LYS A 30 -9.88 4.04 3.41
C LYS A 30 -8.61 4.24 4.24
N LYS A 31 -8.39 3.42 5.25
CA LYS A 31 -7.28 3.53 6.19
C LYS A 31 -6.60 2.19 6.39
N PHE A 32 -5.38 2.07 5.90
CA PHE A 32 -4.66 0.81 5.87
C PHE A 32 -3.18 1.03 6.06
N SER A 33 -2.53 0.01 6.59
CA SER A 33 -1.09 0.03 6.85
C SER A 33 -0.55 -1.37 6.78
N GLY A 34 0.76 -1.50 6.59
CA GLY A 34 1.39 -2.81 6.58
C GLY A 34 2.82 -2.79 6.12
N LYS A 35 3.46 -3.96 6.22
CA LYS A 35 4.80 -4.18 5.70
C LYS A 35 4.77 -4.16 4.17
N ILE A 36 5.69 -3.42 3.56
CA ILE A 36 5.77 -3.24 2.11
C ILE A 36 6.25 -4.52 1.43
N ARG A 37 5.53 -4.91 0.39
CA ARG A 37 5.91 -5.90 -0.63
C ARG A 37 5.89 -5.22 -2.00
N THR A 38 7.00 -5.30 -2.72
CA THR A 38 7.28 -4.52 -3.95
C THR A 38 7.15 -5.37 -5.20
N VAL A 39 6.56 -4.79 -6.25
CA VAL A 39 6.38 -5.43 -7.57
C VAL A 39 6.56 -4.39 -8.67
N ILE A 40 7.36 -4.71 -9.69
CA ILE A 40 7.42 -3.99 -10.96
C ILE A 40 6.52 -4.73 -11.95
N ALA A 41 5.52 -4.03 -12.50
CA ALA A 41 4.43 -4.59 -13.29
C ALA A 41 3.99 -3.64 -14.41
N ILE A 42 4.89 -3.34 -15.35
CA ILE A 42 4.59 -2.41 -16.46
C ILE A 42 3.69 -3.11 -17.48
N GLU A 43 2.41 -2.72 -17.48
CA GLU A 43 1.36 -3.21 -18.40
C GLU A 43 1.14 -4.74 -18.38
N ASP A 44 1.62 -5.41 -17.33
CA ASP A 44 1.51 -6.85 -17.11
C ASP A 44 1.39 -7.17 -15.62
N ASN A 45 0.30 -7.84 -15.22
CA ASN A 45 0.01 -8.11 -13.81
C ASN A 45 0.27 -9.55 -13.39
N SER A 46 1.11 -10.29 -14.13
CA SER A 46 1.40 -11.70 -13.84
C SER A 46 1.94 -11.92 -12.44
N TYR A 47 2.89 -11.09 -11.98
CA TYR A 47 3.45 -11.20 -10.63
C TYR A 47 2.50 -10.68 -9.54
N VAL A 48 1.70 -9.66 -9.84
CA VAL A 48 0.61 -9.23 -8.94
C VAL A 48 -0.34 -10.40 -8.68
N LYS A 49 -0.80 -11.07 -9.74
CA LYS A 49 -1.66 -12.25 -9.63
C LYS A 49 -1.02 -13.39 -8.82
N LYS A 50 0.29 -13.63 -8.98
CA LYS A 50 0.99 -14.67 -8.21
C LYS A 50 1.09 -14.31 -6.72
N LEU A 51 1.38 -13.05 -6.41
CA LEU A 51 1.60 -12.63 -5.03
C LEU A 51 0.31 -12.51 -4.22
N VAL A 52 -0.82 -12.16 -4.84
CA VAL A 52 -2.11 -12.16 -4.12
C VAL A 52 -2.54 -13.56 -3.65
N ASP A 53 -1.91 -14.62 -4.15
CA ASP A 53 -2.13 -16.00 -3.70
C ASP A 53 -1.38 -16.33 -2.39
N GLU A 54 -0.41 -15.50 -1.99
CA GLU A 54 0.28 -15.64 -0.71
C GLU A 54 -0.65 -15.23 0.44
N LYS A 55 -0.72 -16.07 1.48
CA LYS A 55 -1.36 -15.71 2.75
C LYS A 55 -0.41 -14.84 3.56
N VAL A 56 -0.84 -13.62 3.88
CA VAL A 56 -0.07 -12.63 4.62
C VAL A 56 -0.86 -12.15 5.84
N SER A 57 -0.22 -11.36 6.71
CA SER A 57 -0.85 -10.80 7.90
C SER A 57 -0.77 -9.28 7.87
N GLY A 58 -1.58 -8.69 6.99
CA GLY A 58 -1.70 -7.24 6.86
C GLY A 58 -0.59 -6.57 6.05
N ASP A 59 0.10 -7.29 5.16
CA ASP A 59 1.09 -6.68 4.24
C ASP A 59 0.40 -5.74 3.24
N VAL A 60 1.16 -4.78 2.70
CA VAL A 60 0.74 -3.86 1.63
C VAL A 60 1.56 -4.11 0.37
N MET A 61 0.88 -4.35 -0.76
CA MET A 61 1.55 -4.51 -2.04
C MET A 61 1.72 -3.16 -2.74
N VAL A 62 2.96 -2.77 -2.97
CA VAL A 62 3.35 -1.58 -3.71
C VAL A 62 3.75 -2.01 -5.13
N ILE A 63 2.99 -1.52 -6.12
CA ILE A 63 3.10 -1.91 -7.51
C ILE A 63 3.58 -0.72 -8.34
N ASP A 64 4.76 -0.84 -8.93
CA ASP A 64 5.25 0.09 -9.94
C ASP A 64 4.80 -0.36 -11.35
N GLY A 65 3.75 0.29 -11.86
CA GLY A 65 3.27 0.14 -13.23
C GLY A 65 3.86 1.14 -14.22
N GLY A 66 4.89 1.89 -13.82
CA GLY A 66 5.47 2.97 -14.61
C GLY A 66 4.53 4.16 -14.82
N GLY A 67 3.48 4.29 -14.00
CA GLY A 67 2.45 5.32 -14.16
C GLY A 67 1.58 5.13 -15.41
N SER A 68 1.61 3.94 -16.03
CA SER A 68 0.89 3.71 -17.28
C SER A 68 -0.62 3.82 -17.09
N LEU A 69 -1.26 4.57 -17.98
CA LEU A 69 -2.70 4.69 -18.08
C LEU A 69 -3.29 3.77 -19.16
N LYS A 70 -2.48 2.91 -19.80
CA LYS A 70 -2.93 2.09 -20.94
C LYS A 70 -3.76 0.87 -20.55
N CYS A 71 -3.58 0.35 -19.33
CA CYS A 71 -4.33 -0.79 -18.82
C CYS A 71 -4.40 -0.79 -17.29
N ALA A 72 -5.36 -1.55 -16.75
CA ALA A 72 -5.49 -1.82 -15.33
C ALA A 72 -4.63 -3.01 -14.88
N LEU A 73 -3.93 -2.82 -13.77
CA LEU A 73 -3.11 -3.85 -13.10
C LEU A 73 -3.88 -4.62 -12.03
N LEU A 74 -4.98 -4.06 -11.53
CA LEU A 74 -5.86 -4.68 -10.53
C LEU A 74 -7.33 -4.55 -10.95
N GLY A 75 -8.10 -5.62 -10.72
CA GLY A 75 -9.56 -5.65 -10.84
C GLY A 75 -10.16 -6.37 -9.64
N ASP A 76 -11.49 -6.40 -9.58
CA ASP A 76 -12.29 -6.95 -8.48
C ASP A 76 -11.86 -8.34 -7.97
N ASN A 77 -11.63 -9.29 -8.88
CA ASN A 77 -11.29 -10.67 -8.55
C ASN A 77 -9.96 -10.78 -7.81
N LEU A 78 -8.96 -9.99 -8.21
CA LEU A 78 -7.66 -9.98 -7.54
C LEU A 78 -7.74 -9.23 -6.21
N ALA A 79 -8.52 -8.15 -6.15
CA ALA A 79 -8.74 -7.39 -4.92
C ALA A 79 -9.45 -8.24 -3.84
N MET A 80 -10.49 -8.98 -4.23
CA MET A 80 -11.22 -9.89 -3.33
C MET A 80 -10.30 -11.00 -2.82
N LYS A 81 -9.57 -11.66 -3.73
CA LYS A 81 -8.63 -12.72 -3.34
C LYS A 81 -7.54 -12.22 -2.39
N ALA A 82 -7.02 -11.02 -2.63
CA ALA A 82 -6.04 -10.42 -1.74
C ALA A 82 -6.61 -10.14 -0.34
N PHE A 83 -7.83 -9.61 -0.27
CA PHE A 83 -8.54 -9.44 1.01
C PHE A 83 -8.71 -10.77 1.75
N GLU A 84 -9.18 -11.81 1.08
CA GLU A 84 -9.35 -13.16 1.64
C GLU A 84 -8.02 -13.76 2.14
N ASN A 85 -6.90 -13.42 1.49
CA ASN A 85 -5.56 -13.86 1.85
C ASN A 85 -4.84 -12.94 2.86
N GLY A 86 -5.55 -11.96 3.44
CA GLY A 86 -5.06 -11.15 4.56
C GLY A 86 -4.22 -9.94 4.17
N TRP A 87 -4.24 -9.52 2.90
CA TRP A 87 -3.61 -8.27 2.48
C TRP A 87 -4.36 -7.07 3.06
N SER A 88 -3.60 -6.09 3.55
CA SER A 88 -4.14 -4.83 4.08
C SER A 88 -4.53 -3.87 2.96
N GLY A 89 -3.75 -3.88 1.88
CA GLY A 89 -4.03 -3.03 0.73
C GLY A 89 -2.98 -3.01 -0.38
N PHE A 90 -3.21 -2.10 -1.33
CA PHE A 90 -2.37 -1.85 -2.49
C PHE A 90 -2.06 -0.37 -2.66
N VAL A 91 -0.85 -0.06 -3.11
CA VAL A 91 -0.47 1.25 -3.69
C VAL A 91 0.05 1.02 -5.10
N ILE A 92 -0.59 1.62 -6.10
CA ILE A 92 -0.40 1.27 -7.51
C ILE A 92 -0.03 2.53 -8.31
N ASN A 93 1.23 2.60 -8.75
CA ASN A 93 1.69 3.56 -9.75
C ASN A 93 1.16 3.15 -11.14
N GLY A 94 -0.15 3.26 -11.33
CA GLY A 94 -0.87 2.81 -12.52
C GLY A 94 -2.38 2.80 -12.29
N CYS A 95 -3.11 2.13 -13.19
CA CYS A 95 -4.57 2.08 -13.15
C CYS A 95 -5.15 0.79 -12.54
N ILE A 96 -6.39 0.90 -12.06
CA ILE A 96 -7.26 -0.25 -11.72
C ILE A 96 -8.50 -0.28 -12.63
N ARG A 97 -9.35 -1.29 -12.47
CA ARG A 97 -10.69 -1.35 -13.06
C ARG A 97 -11.70 -1.95 -12.08
N ASP A 98 -12.97 -2.02 -12.47
CA ASP A 98 -14.04 -2.59 -11.65
C ASP A 98 -14.23 -1.82 -10.31
N ALA A 99 -14.00 -0.50 -10.36
CA ALA A 99 -13.91 0.37 -9.18
C ALA A 99 -15.16 0.38 -8.30
N GLU A 100 -16.34 0.23 -8.91
CA GLU A 100 -17.62 0.13 -8.18
C GLU A 100 -17.61 -1.08 -7.23
N ILE A 101 -17.35 -2.27 -7.77
CA ILE A 101 -17.27 -3.51 -6.99
C ILE A 101 -16.11 -3.45 -5.99
N ILE A 102 -14.95 -2.93 -6.41
CA ILE A 102 -13.78 -2.79 -5.52
C ILE A 102 -14.13 -1.95 -4.28
N ASN A 103 -14.95 -0.91 -4.40
CA ASN A 103 -15.33 -0.05 -3.28
C ASN A 103 -16.23 -0.74 -2.23
N GLU A 104 -16.72 -1.95 -2.51
CA GLU A 104 -17.44 -2.79 -1.55
C GLU A 104 -16.50 -3.76 -0.79
N ILE A 105 -15.27 -3.95 -1.27
CA ILE A 105 -14.31 -4.91 -0.69
C ILE A 105 -13.60 -4.25 0.52
N PRO A 106 -13.49 -4.89 1.70
CA PRO A 106 -12.82 -4.36 2.90
C PRO A 106 -11.27 -4.32 2.81
N ILE A 107 -10.74 -3.79 1.71
CA ILE A 107 -9.32 -3.62 1.43
C ILE A 107 -9.02 -2.16 1.11
N GLY A 108 -7.79 -1.70 1.39
CA GLY A 108 -7.36 -0.35 1.03
C GLY A 108 -6.63 -0.31 -0.30
N ILE A 109 -7.00 0.59 -1.20
CA ILE A 109 -6.33 0.74 -2.50
C ILE A 109 -6.07 2.21 -2.80
N LYS A 110 -4.83 2.53 -3.16
CA LYS A 110 -4.43 3.81 -3.74
C LYS A 110 -3.92 3.57 -5.16
N ALA A 111 -4.50 4.23 -6.16
CA ALA A 111 -4.11 4.08 -7.57
C ALA A 111 -4.26 5.40 -8.32
N ILE A 112 -3.52 5.60 -9.41
CA ILE A 112 -3.55 6.87 -10.16
C ILE A 112 -4.93 7.11 -10.78
N ASN A 113 -5.50 6.09 -11.43
CA ASN A 113 -6.80 6.24 -12.09
C ASN A 113 -7.49 4.88 -12.35
N THR A 114 -8.63 4.92 -13.04
CA THR A 114 -9.27 3.74 -13.62
C THR A 114 -8.97 3.60 -15.12
N MET A 115 -8.92 2.36 -15.61
CA MET A 115 -8.77 2.03 -17.04
C MET A 115 -9.48 0.71 -17.36
N PRO A 116 -10.51 0.66 -18.23
CA PRO A 116 -11.25 -0.59 -18.50
C PRO A 116 -10.44 -1.74 -19.09
N ILE A 117 -9.36 -1.42 -19.83
CA ILE A 117 -8.51 -2.41 -20.52
C ILE A 117 -7.72 -3.22 -19.49
N LYS A 118 -7.77 -4.56 -19.56
CA LYS A 118 -6.94 -5.44 -18.72
C LYS A 118 -5.47 -5.43 -19.18
N SER A 119 -4.55 -5.58 -18.25
CA SER A 119 -3.13 -5.82 -18.56
C SER A 119 -2.87 -7.15 -19.25
N ASN A 120 -1.64 -7.31 -19.77
CA ASN A 120 -1.14 -8.58 -20.27
C ASN A 120 -0.79 -9.56 -19.13
N LYS A 121 -0.49 -10.81 -19.51
CA LYS A 121 -0.13 -11.91 -18.61
C LYS A 121 1.01 -12.78 -19.18
N ASN A 122 2.08 -12.13 -19.59
CA ASN A 122 3.26 -12.69 -20.24
C ASN A 122 4.36 -13.11 -19.24
N ASN A 123 4.09 -13.07 -17.93
CA ASN A 123 5.05 -13.38 -16.87
C ASN A 123 6.29 -12.47 -16.86
N ILE A 124 6.12 -11.20 -17.22
CA ILE A 124 7.17 -10.18 -17.15
C ILE A 124 7.03 -9.34 -15.88
N GLY A 125 8.13 -8.73 -15.44
CA GLY A 125 8.21 -7.93 -14.22
C GLY A 125 9.18 -8.52 -13.19
N GLU A 126 9.29 -7.83 -12.06
CA GLU A 126 10.18 -8.21 -10.95
C GLU A 126 9.46 -7.98 -9.62
N TYR A 127 9.91 -8.63 -8.55
CA TYR A 127 9.40 -8.42 -7.20
C TYR A 127 10.57 -8.46 -6.22
N LYS A 128 10.38 -7.91 -5.02
CA LYS A 128 11.44 -7.75 -4.00
C LYS A 128 12.61 -6.87 -4.48
N LYS A 129 12.27 -5.79 -5.18
CA LYS A 129 13.22 -4.76 -5.64
C LYS A 129 12.82 -3.43 -5.05
N THR A 130 13.79 -2.59 -4.72
CA THR A 130 13.50 -1.19 -4.43
C THR A 130 12.92 -0.55 -5.68
N ILE A 131 11.77 0.11 -5.53
CA ILE A 131 11.06 0.82 -6.59
C ILE A 131 10.86 2.27 -6.16
N SER A 132 10.84 3.19 -7.12
CA SER A 132 10.82 4.63 -6.85
C SER A 132 9.78 5.32 -7.73
N PHE A 133 8.80 5.97 -7.11
CA PHE A 133 7.79 6.80 -7.79
C PHE A 133 7.18 7.77 -6.78
N ALA A 134 6.48 8.81 -7.27
CA ALA A 134 5.85 9.83 -6.42
C ALA A 134 6.84 10.43 -5.39
N ASN A 135 8.07 10.72 -5.87
CA ASN A 135 9.18 11.27 -5.10
C ASN A 135 9.55 10.46 -3.84
N THR A 136 9.36 9.13 -3.88
CA THR A 136 9.61 8.25 -2.73
C THR A 136 10.19 6.91 -3.17
N ASP A 137 11.08 6.35 -2.36
CA ASP A 137 11.57 4.98 -2.49
C ASP A 137 10.76 4.02 -1.62
N PHE A 138 10.31 2.91 -2.20
CA PHE A 138 9.63 1.84 -1.50
C PHE A 138 10.55 0.62 -1.42
N ARG A 139 10.82 0.15 -0.19
CA ARG A 139 11.69 -1.01 0.04
C ARG A 139 10.94 -2.12 0.78
N GLU A 140 11.22 -3.35 0.39
CA GLU A 140 10.78 -4.53 1.15
C GLU A 140 11.20 -4.40 2.61
N GLY A 141 10.27 -4.65 3.53
CA GLY A 141 10.58 -4.61 4.95
C GLY A 141 10.10 -3.38 5.68
N GLU A 142 10.06 -2.24 5.00
CA GLU A 142 9.57 -0.96 5.53
C GLU A 142 8.04 -1.00 5.70
N TYR A 143 7.50 -0.01 6.39
CA TYR A 143 6.09 0.06 6.76
C TYR A 143 5.40 1.24 6.09
N LEU A 144 4.29 0.94 5.41
CA LEU A 144 3.44 1.93 4.77
C LEU A 144 2.24 2.22 5.66
N TYR A 145 1.90 3.50 5.78
CA TYR A 145 0.68 3.96 6.45
C TYR A 145 -0.07 4.87 5.49
N SER A 146 -1.35 4.60 5.29
CA SER A 146 -2.20 5.39 4.41
C SER A 146 -3.57 5.65 5.04
N ASP A 147 -4.01 6.89 4.92
CA ASP A 147 -5.38 7.32 5.19
C ASP A 147 -5.84 8.31 4.11
N LEU A 148 -6.79 9.18 4.43
CA LEU A 148 -7.35 10.14 3.48
C LEU A 148 -6.41 11.31 3.21
N ASP A 149 -5.50 11.64 4.14
CA ASP A 149 -4.59 12.78 4.01
C ASP A 149 -3.38 12.43 3.15
N GLY A 150 -2.84 11.21 3.30
CA GLY A 150 -1.67 10.83 2.53
C GLY A 150 -1.21 9.39 2.66
N ILE A 151 0.03 9.19 2.24
CA ILE A 151 0.78 7.96 2.41
C ILE A 151 2.15 8.36 2.96
N ILE A 152 2.55 7.72 4.06
CA ILE A 152 3.90 7.86 4.62
C ILE A 152 4.56 6.48 4.70
N ILE A 153 5.89 6.49 4.69
CA ILE A 153 6.72 5.31 4.85
C ILE A 153 7.63 5.51 6.05
N LEU A 154 7.58 4.56 6.97
CA LEU A 154 8.51 4.43 8.08
C LEU A 154 9.42 3.24 7.83
N LYS A 155 10.69 3.38 8.22
CA LYS A 155 11.65 2.27 8.15
C LYS A 155 11.24 1.09 9.04
N ASP A 156 10.55 1.41 10.13
CA ASP A 156 10.32 0.58 11.30
C ASP A 156 8.84 0.67 11.70
N LEU A 157 8.32 -0.34 12.41
CA LEU A 157 6.89 -0.40 12.74
C LEU A 157 6.52 0.62 13.80
N LEU A 158 5.40 1.30 13.60
CA LEU A 158 4.77 2.16 14.60
C LEU A 158 4.12 1.37 15.75
N GLN A 159 4.40 1.77 16.99
CA GLN A 159 3.72 1.32 18.20
C GLN A 159 2.95 2.48 18.84
N LYS A 160 1.78 2.17 19.39
CA LYS A 160 1.10 3.08 20.29
C LYS A 160 1.88 3.21 21.59
N ASN A 161 2.04 4.44 22.10
CA ASN A 161 2.49 4.65 23.47
C ASN A 161 1.28 4.53 24.41
N ASP A 162 1.34 3.58 25.34
CA ASP A 162 0.27 3.34 26.31
C ASP A 162 0.22 4.41 27.43
N ASP A 163 1.20 5.31 27.47
CA ASP A 163 1.38 6.32 28.53
C ASP A 163 0.57 7.62 28.31
N ALA A 164 -0.22 7.71 27.23
CA ALA A 164 -0.95 8.93 26.89
C ALA A 164 -2.42 8.91 27.33
N SER A 165 -2.78 9.91 28.13
CA SER A 165 -4.15 10.18 28.55
C SER A 165 -5.07 10.46 27.37
N SER A 166 -6.28 9.91 27.44
CA SER A 166 -7.28 9.75 26.37
C SER A 166 -7.87 11.03 25.72
N ASN A 167 -7.29 12.21 25.92
CA ASN A 167 -7.85 13.48 25.46
C ASN A 167 -6.92 14.34 24.59
N ASP A 168 -5.67 13.93 24.37
CA ASP A 168 -4.75 14.57 23.43
C ASP A 168 -4.30 13.54 22.37
N LEU A 169 -3.74 14.03 21.26
CA LEU A 169 -3.13 13.26 20.16
C LEU A 169 -2.53 11.96 20.69
N VAL A 170 -2.95 10.82 20.14
CA VAL A 170 -2.45 9.51 20.60
C VAL A 170 -0.99 9.41 20.15
N PRO A 171 0.00 9.49 21.05
CA PRO A 171 1.38 9.55 20.64
C PRO A 171 1.86 8.19 20.18
N TYR A 172 2.65 8.19 19.12
CA TYR A 172 3.24 6.98 18.59
C TYR A 172 4.76 6.97 18.79
N LYS A 173 5.35 5.77 18.75
CA LYS A 173 6.80 5.61 18.66
C LYS A 173 7.15 4.56 17.63
N THR A 174 8.32 4.73 17.03
CA THR A 174 8.87 3.78 16.08
C THR A 174 9.60 2.65 16.82
N ILE A 175 9.29 1.39 16.49
CA ILE A 175 10.01 0.20 17.00
C ILE A 175 11.06 -0.22 15.98
N THR A 176 12.32 -0.01 16.31
CA THR A 176 13.42 -0.50 15.50
C THR A 176 13.59 -2.01 15.65
N PHE A 177 13.36 -2.75 14.56
CA PHE A 177 13.70 -4.17 14.53
C PHE A 177 15.17 -4.33 14.16
N THR A 178 16.01 -4.62 15.15
CA THR A 178 17.38 -5.06 14.87
C THR A 178 17.31 -6.49 14.33
N LYS A 179 17.79 -6.73 13.10
CA LYS A 179 17.90 -8.09 12.55
C LYS A 179 18.71 -8.96 13.50
N ILE A 180 18.06 -9.96 14.09
CA ILE A 180 18.75 -11.11 14.70
C ILE A 180 19.13 -12.01 13.52
N TYR A 181 20.43 -12.14 13.26
CA TYR A 181 20.99 -13.04 12.24
C TYR A 181 20.93 -14.49 12.70
#